data_AF-A0A9Q2EEY1-F1
#
_entry.id   AF-A0A9Q2EEY1-F1
#
_cell.length_a   1.000
_cell.length_b   1.000
_cell.length_c   1.000
_cell.angle_alpha   90.00
_cell.angle_beta   90.00
_cell.angle_gamma   90.00
#
_symmetry.space_group_name_H-M   'P 1'
#
loop_
_entity.id
_entity.type
_entity.pdbx_description
1 polymer ?
#
loop_
_entity_poly.entity_id
_entity_poly.type
_entity_poly.pdbx_seq_one_letter_code
_entity_poly.pdbx_strand_id
1 'polypeptide(L)'
;MHDFRLFMIWDAARELKPEDFQYILRPEVTFERARIYYDLDSDNYSYFSLHQMPNRKSGFVNPHSAKYDRKRNGLYDGAYDHTQHNIDTGWLIGIDTTEKWDYFKHPFYFDEKGDLVYDCFMEHWHSWFEMKVKEAYEKCLNDHQGRKPAPTQKIHYSDAPIQHAQSAKTINSKAAGRLLAAGGVYNGNIEGFRKTAEQLGGEAIQGYDQVLNEQTAGTAIAASSILLAKRPNSKSFEEVYRYLGKVRGKTKLLNNIEVKEINYVKRDPSETMFLRKEFNNIVRKKFLNQLSNSSDAANVFEPSDLFKMSKGTAPDGWEVHHKLPLDDGGTNAFDNLSLVEKEPFHKVLTNMQRTSTRGMLPGESKVTPWVMPTGSIYPLK
;
A
#
# COMPACT_ATOMS: atom_id res chain seq x y z
N MET A 1 -19.67 21.84 -16.84
CA MET A 1 -18.67 22.88 -16.50
C MET A 1 -18.10 22.42 -15.17
N HIS A 2 -16.85 21.97 -15.13
CA HIS A 2 -16.30 21.37 -13.90
C HIS A 2 -15.93 22.47 -12.91
N ASP A 3 -16.47 22.37 -11.70
CA ASP A 3 -16.32 23.41 -10.66
C ASP A 3 -15.23 23.06 -9.64
N PHE A 4 -14.20 22.33 -10.08
CA PHE A 4 -13.05 22.04 -9.23
C PHE A 4 -12.37 23.36 -8.82
N ARG A 5 -12.22 23.54 -7.51
CA ARG A 5 -11.60 24.71 -6.89
C ARG A 5 -10.70 24.29 -5.74
N LEU A 6 -9.58 25.00 -5.62
CA LEU A 6 -8.76 25.04 -4.41
C LEU A 6 -9.28 26.12 -3.47
N PHE A 7 -9.24 25.83 -2.18
CA PHE A 7 -9.50 26.78 -1.10
C PHE A 7 -8.38 26.71 -0.09
N MET A 8 -7.99 27.87 0.45
CA MET A 8 -7.30 27.88 1.73
C MET A 8 -8.27 27.41 2.81
N ILE A 9 -7.80 26.61 3.76
CA ILE A 9 -8.67 25.96 4.72
C ILE A 9 -9.46 26.95 5.61
N TRP A 10 -8.89 28.12 5.92
CA TRP A 10 -9.57 29.17 6.69
C TRP A 10 -10.62 29.94 5.89
N ASP A 11 -10.50 29.98 4.57
CA ASP A 11 -11.51 30.56 3.67
C ASP A 11 -12.65 29.56 3.46
N ALA A 12 -12.33 28.27 3.32
CA ALA A 12 -13.34 27.21 3.27
C ALA A 12 -14.28 27.23 4.49
N ALA A 13 -13.74 27.49 5.68
CA ALA A 13 -14.51 27.62 6.92
C ALA A 13 -15.51 28.81 6.93
N ARG A 14 -15.44 29.73 5.97
CA ARG A 14 -16.31 30.91 5.85
C ARG A 14 -17.17 30.87 4.59
N GLU A 15 -16.63 30.33 3.51
CA GLU A 15 -17.23 30.39 2.16
C GLU A 15 -18.04 29.15 1.79
N LEU A 16 -17.72 27.99 2.37
CA LEU A 16 -18.45 26.76 2.09
C LEU A 16 -19.71 26.67 2.94
N LYS A 17 -20.70 25.93 2.43
CA LYS A 17 -21.80 25.46 3.27
C LYS A 17 -21.34 24.22 4.05
N PRO A 18 -21.90 23.97 5.24
CA PRO A 18 -21.56 22.77 6.02
C PRO A 18 -21.68 21.48 5.20
N GLU A 19 -22.72 21.34 4.39
CA GLU A 19 -22.94 20.16 3.54
C GLU A 19 -21.87 19.96 2.45
N ASP A 20 -21.17 21.01 2.02
CA ASP A 20 -20.21 20.92 0.92
C ASP A 20 -18.89 20.25 1.34
N PHE A 21 -18.63 20.14 2.64
CA PHE A 21 -17.45 19.44 3.17
C PHE A 21 -17.38 17.96 2.77
N GLN A 22 -18.51 17.34 2.43
CA GLN A 22 -18.53 15.97 1.91
C GLN A 22 -17.90 15.86 0.50
N TYR A 23 -17.78 16.95 -0.25
CA TYR A 23 -17.21 16.99 -1.60
C TYR A 23 -15.74 17.40 -1.63
N ILE A 24 -15.10 17.50 -0.46
CA ILE A 24 -13.66 17.65 -0.37
C ILE A 24 -13.02 16.41 -0.98
N LEU A 25 -12.05 16.63 -1.86
CA LEU A 25 -11.29 15.59 -2.52
C LEU A 25 -10.05 15.24 -1.71
N ARG A 26 -9.69 13.96 -1.70
CA ARG A 26 -8.45 13.49 -1.07
C ARG A 26 -7.21 14.17 -1.67
N PRO A 27 -6.12 14.36 -0.90
CA PRO A 27 -4.94 15.11 -1.32
C PRO A 27 -4.40 14.78 -2.72
N GLU A 28 -4.19 13.49 -3.03
CA GLU A 28 -3.74 13.07 -4.37
C GLU A 28 -4.67 13.54 -5.50
N VAL A 29 -5.98 13.36 -5.35
CA VAL A 29 -6.96 13.73 -6.38
C VAL A 29 -7.03 15.25 -6.52
N THR A 30 -6.96 15.96 -5.39
CA THR A 30 -6.86 17.42 -5.35
C THR A 30 -5.63 17.88 -6.12
N PHE A 31 -4.45 17.29 -5.86
CA PHE A 31 -3.21 17.71 -6.49
C PHE A 31 -3.18 17.39 -7.98
N GLU A 32 -3.66 16.21 -8.38
CA GLU A 32 -3.79 15.83 -9.80
C GLU A 32 -4.68 16.79 -10.57
N ARG A 33 -5.74 17.33 -9.94
CA ARG A 33 -6.59 18.36 -10.54
C ARG A 33 -5.93 19.75 -10.48
N ALA A 34 -5.21 20.08 -9.41
CA ALA A 34 -4.46 21.32 -9.31
C ALA A 34 -3.47 21.47 -10.48
N ARG A 35 -2.75 20.40 -10.82
CA ARG A 35 -1.82 20.36 -11.96
C ARG A 35 -2.49 20.66 -13.31
N ILE A 36 -3.80 20.43 -13.43
CA ILE A 36 -4.59 20.73 -14.62
C ILE A 36 -5.05 22.19 -14.58
N TYR A 37 -5.74 22.60 -13.52
CA TYR A 37 -6.51 23.85 -13.45
C TYR A 37 -5.75 25.06 -12.92
N TYR A 38 -4.62 24.84 -12.25
CA TYR A 38 -3.83 25.88 -11.60
C TYR A 38 -2.43 25.96 -12.20
N ASP A 39 -1.90 27.17 -12.25
CA ASP A 39 -0.57 27.45 -12.76
C ASP A 39 0.47 27.13 -11.69
N LEU A 40 1.16 26.01 -11.88
CA LEU A 40 2.18 25.51 -10.97
C LEU A 40 3.59 25.73 -11.50
N ASP A 41 3.76 26.46 -12.62
CA ASP A 41 5.07 26.83 -13.09
C ASP A 41 5.59 28.03 -12.28
N SER A 42 6.63 27.78 -11.49
CA SER A 42 7.23 28.80 -10.65
C SER A 42 7.79 30.00 -11.44
N ASP A 43 8.10 29.85 -12.74
CA ASP A 43 8.63 30.94 -13.57
C ASP A 43 7.54 31.98 -13.92
N ASN A 44 6.26 31.63 -13.77
CA ASN A 44 5.13 32.56 -13.95
C ASN A 44 4.90 33.45 -12.71
N TYR A 45 5.70 33.31 -11.67
CA TYR A 45 5.63 34.09 -10.45
C TYR A 45 6.96 34.81 -10.20
N SER A 46 6.90 36.09 -9.81
CA SER A 46 8.10 36.81 -9.37
C SER A 46 8.69 36.22 -8.08
N TYR A 47 7.83 35.67 -7.24
CA TYR A 47 8.13 34.92 -6.03
C TYR A 47 6.88 34.12 -5.65
N PHE A 48 7.04 32.86 -5.24
CA PHE A 48 5.93 32.03 -4.76
C PHE A 48 6.15 31.66 -3.30
N SER A 49 5.30 32.19 -2.41
CA SER A 49 5.44 31.92 -0.98
C SER A 49 4.80 30.59 -0.58
N LEU A 50 5.27 29.99 0.52
CA LEU A 50 4.68 28.77 1.08
C LEU A 50 3.17 28.89 1.34
N HIS A 51 2.65 30.08 1.67
CA HIS A 51 1.23 30.27 2.02
C HIS A 51 0.39 30.74 0.83
N GLN A 52 0.99 30.85 -0.35
CA GLN A 52 0.33 31.37 -1.54
C GLN A 52 -0.49 30.28 -2.23
N MET A 53 -1.73 30.59 -2.57
CA MET A 53 -2.52 29.76 -3.47
C MET A 53 -2.09 30.03 -4.92
N PRO A 54 -1.87 28.99 -5.74
CA PRO A 54 -1.54 29.19 -7.14
C PRO A 54 -2.68 29.88 -7.90
N ASN A 55 -2.33 30.64 -8.94
CA ASN A 55 -3.27 31.27 -9.84
C ASN A 55 -4.02 30.20 -10.64
N ARG A 56 -5.33 30.35 -10.78
CA ARG A 56 -6.11 29.51 -11.68
C ARG A 56 -5.73 29.84 -13.13
N LYS A 57 -5.48 28.83 -13.96
CA LYS A 57 -5.16 29.03 -15.38
C LYS A 57 -6.33 29.72 -16.09
N SER A 58 -6.02 30.70 -16.92
CA SER A 58 -6.99 31.38 -17.78
C SER A 58 -7.29 30.57 -19.05
N GLY A 59 -8.50 30.69 -19.59
CA GLY A 59 -8.89 30.08 -20.86
C GLY A 59 -9.71 28.78 -20.69
N PHE A 60 -9.88 28.04 -21.80
CA PHE A 60 -10.68 26.81 -21.80
C PHE A 60 -9.87 25.62 -21.26
N VAL A 61 -9.88 25.46 -19.94
CA VAL A 61 -9.26 24.33 -19.24
C VAL A 61 -10.33 23.30 -18.87
N ASN A 62 -10.06 22.03 -19.13
CA ASN A 62 -10.96 20.92 -18.84
C ASN A 62 -10.17 19.72 -18.26
N PRO A 63 -10.83 18.65 -17.77
CA PRO A 63 -10.14 17.54 -17.11
C PRO A 63 -9.13 16.78 -17.99
N HIS A 64 -9.21 16.95 -19.31
CA HIS A 64 -8.28 16.34 -20.27
C HIS A 64 -7.17 17.28 -20.72
N SER A 65 -7.15 18.52 -20.23
CA SER A 65 -6.05 19.45 -20.48
C SER A 65 -4.74 18.92 -19.88
N ALA A 66 -3.62 19.31 -20.49
CA ALA A 66 -2.31 18.86 -20.05
C ALA A 66 -2.05 19.23 -18.58
N LYS A 67 -1.58 18.23 -17.82
CA LYS A 67 -1.08 18.42 -16.47
C LYS A 67 0.27 19.13 -16.54
N TYR A 68 0.51 20.02 -15.60
CA TYR A 68 1.86 20.51 -15.38
C TYR A 68 2.71 19.39 -14.74
N ASP A 69 3.88 19.13 -15.31
CA ASP A 69 4.87 18.21 -14.76
C ASP A 69 5.94 19.00 -14.02
N ARG A 70 6.31 18.53 -12.83
CA ARG A 70 7.37 19.13 -12.01
C ARG A 70 8.66 19.31 -12.82
N LYS A 71 9.36 20.43 -12.62
CA LYS A 71 10.71 20.63 -13.19
C LYS A 71 11.69 19.52 -12.78
N ARG A 72 12.73 19.35 -13.60
CA ARG A 72 13.80 18.36 -13.38
C ARG A 72 14.45 18.54 -12.00
N ASN A 73 14.90 17.44 -11.41
CA ASN A 73 15.60 17.43 -10.14
C ASN A 73 16.78 18.42 -10.13
N GLY A 74 16.85 19.25 -9.09
CA GLY A 74 17.83 20.33 -8.93
C GLY A 74 17.35 21.72 -9.37
N LEU A 75 16.21 21.82 -10.07
CA LEU A 75 15.55 23.10 -10.33
C LEU A 75 14.50 23.37 -9.26
N TYR A 76 14.43 24.63 -8.81
CA TYR A 76 13.40 25.09 -7.90
C TYR A 76 12.05 25.15 -8.62
N ASP A 77 11.02 24.57 -8.00
CA ASP A 77 9.65 24.63 -8.49
C ASP A 77 8.67 24.86 -7.32
N GLY A 78 8.86 26.00 -6.63
CA GLY A 78 8.10 26.35 -5.42
C GLY A 78 6.58 26.36 -5.60
N ALA A 79 6.05 26.83 -6.72
CA ALA A 79 4.61 26.81 -6.98
C ALA A 79 4.06 25.38 -7.00
N TYR A 80 4.80 24.43 -7.59
CA TYR A 80 4.46 23.00 -7.56
C TYR A 80 4.64 22.40 -6.16
N ASP A 81 5.83 22.53 -5.60
CA ASP A 81 6.26 21.85 -4.36
C ASP A 81 5.46 22.35 -3.13
N HIS A 82 5.27 23.67 -3.01
CA HIS A 82 4.48 24.25 -1.92
C HIS A 82 2.99 23.94 -2.07
N THR A 83 2.45 23.94 -3.29
CA THR A 83 1.05 23.54 -3.51
C THR A 83 0.82 22.10 -3.10
N GLN A 84 1.69 21.18 -3.50
CA GLN A 84 1.61 19.77 -3.10
C GLN A 84 1.65 19.63 -1.58
N HIS A 85 2.65 20.23 -0.94
CA HIS A 85 2.82 20.20 0.51
C HIS A 85 1.61 20.77 1.27
N ASN A 86 1.04 21.88 0.81
CA ASN A 86 -0.12 22.49 1.43
C ASN A 86 -1.39 21.65 1.27
N ILE A 87 -1.53 20.95 0.15
CA ILE A 87 -2.64 20.00 -0.05
C ILE A 87 -2.47 18.80 0.89
N ASP A 88 -1.26 18.24 0.97
CA ASP A 88 -0.96 17.08 1.83
C ASP A 88 -1.15 17.38 3.33
N THR A 89 -0.87 18.61 3.75
CA THR A 89 -1.04 19.06 5.15
C THR A 89 -2.44 19.61 5.46
N GLY A 90 -3.29 19.80 4.45
CA GLY A 90 -4.65 20.33 4.58
C GLY A 90 -4.74 21.84 4.75
N TRP A 91 -3.69 22.58 4.40
CA TRP A 91 -3.74 24.04 4.29
C TRP A 91 -4.47 24.49 3.03
N LEU A 92 -4.33 23.70 1.95
CA LEU A 92 -5.14 23.78 0.75
C LEU A 92 -6.04 22.55 0.68
N ILE A 93 -7.30 22.75 0.32
CA ILE A 93 -8.24 21.67 0.01
C ILE A 93 -8.81 21.84 -1.38
N GLY A 94 -9.04 20.72 -2.06
CA GLY A 94 -9.76 20.68 -3.32
C GLY A 94 -11.20 20.28 -3.09
N ILE A 95 -12.13 20.99 -3.72
CA ILE A 95 -13.55 20.65 -3.70
C ILE A 95 -14.07 20.53 -5.13
N ASP A 96 -14.98 19.59 -5.36
CA ASP A 96 -15.77 19.53 -6.59
C ASP A 96 -17.20 19.08 -6.27
N THR A 97 -18.08 20.07 -6.09
CA THR A 97 -19.50 19.86 -5.79
C THR A 97 -20.32 19.39 -7.00
N THR A 98 -19.71 19.31 -8.19
CA THR A 98 -20.39 18.79 -9.40
C THR A 98 -20.31 17.26 -9.50
N GLU A 99 -19.40 16.64 -8.76
CA GLU A 99 -19.28 15.19 -8.70
C GLU A 99 -20.21 14.60 -7.64
N LYS A 100 -20.72 13.40 -7.93
CA LYS A 100 -21.39 12.61 -6.89
C LYS A 100 -20.37 12.16 -5.86
N TRP A 101 -20.80 12.09 -4.61
CA TRP A 101 -19.98 11.57 -3.53
C TRP A 101 -19.50 10.14 -3.85
N ASP A 102 -18.21 9.89 -3.66
CA ASP A 102 -17.50 8.68 -4.07
C ASP A 102 -16.39 8.39 -3.06
N TYR A 103 -16.45 7.22 -2.43
CA TYR A 103 -15.48 6.75 -1.44
C TYR A 103 -14.02 6.82 -1.89
N PHE A 104 -13.74 6.59 -3.16
CA PHE A 104 -12.36 6.58 -3.68
C PHE A 104 -11.78 7.98 -3.85
N LYS A 105 -12.62 9.02 -3.81
CA LYS A 105 -12.24 10.41 -4.05
C LYS A 105 -12.48 11.32 -2.85
N HIS A 106 -13.54 11.06 -2.09
CA HIS A 106 -14.06 11.93 -1.04
C HIS A 106 -13.85 11.27 0.32
N PRO A 107 -12.90 11.74 1.13
CA PRO A 107 -12.56 11.10 2.38
C PRO A 107 -13.48 11.53 3.54
N PHE A 108 -14.42 12.46 3.30
CA PHE A 108 -15.36 12.94 4.31
C PHE A 108 -16.80 12.65 3.91
N TYR A 109 -17.63 12.25 4.87
CA TYR A 109 -19.07 12.07 4.70
C TYR A 109 -19.83 12.40 5.98
N PHE A 110 -21.12 12.66 5.88
CA PHE A 110 -22.02 12.82 7.02
C PHE A 110 -22.69 11.49 7.38
N ASP A 111 -22.57 11.08 8.63
CA ASP A 111 -23.26 9.88 9.14
C ASP A 111 -24.76 10.12 9.39
N GLU A 112 -25.44 9.11 9.92
CA GLU A 112 -26.88 9.17 10.24
C GLU A 112 -27.26 10.28 11.25
N LYS A 113 -26.29 10.80 12.01
CA LYS A 113 -26.47 11.89 12.97
C LYS A 113 -26.09 13.25 12.39
N GLY A 114 -25.65 13.30 11.13
CA GLY A 114 -25.12 14.51 10.50
C GLY A 114 -23.74 14.90 11.01
N ASP A 115 -23.00 13.97 11.63
CA ASP A 115 -21.63 14.20 12.08
C ASP A 115 -20.65 13.96 10.92
N LEU A 116 -19.67 14.85 10.77
CA LEU A 116 -18.64 14.72 9.73
C LEU A 116 -17.65 13.60 10.12
N VAL A 117 -17.67 12.52 9.35
CA VAL A 117 -16.79 11.36 9.51
C VAL A 117 -15.70 11.41 8.45
N TYR A 118 -14.47 11.11 8.88
CA TYR A 118 -13.34 10.88 7.99
C TYR A 118 -13.14 9.38 7.79
N ASP A 119 -13.15 8.93 6.54
CA ASP A 119 -12.94 7.56 6.11
C ASP A 119 -12.31 7.62 4.71
N CYS A 120 -10.98 7.63 4.67
CA CYS A 120 -10.23 7.84 3.45
C CYS A 120 -9.80 6.51 2.83
N PHE A 121 -10.09 6.33 1.54
CA PHE A 121 -9.54 5.21 0.78
C PHE A 121 -8.01 5.34 0.68
N MET A 122 -7.32 4.48 1.43
CA MET A 122 -5.86 4.45 1.67
C MET A 122 -5.38 5.62 2.54
N GLU A 123 -5.09 5.37 3.82
CA GLU A 123 -4.51 6.36 4.74
C GLU A 123 -3.00 6.49 4.50
N HIS A 124 -2.57 7.58 3.85
CA HIS A 124 -1.13 7.85 3.60
C HIS A 124 -0.79 9.36 3.59
N TRP A 125 -1.66 10.20 4.14
CA TRP A 125 -1.50 11.65 4.16
C TRP A 125 -1.16 12.17 5.55
N HIS A 126 -0.67 13.41 5.61
CA HIS A 126 -0.31 14.03 6.87
C HIS A 126 -1.54 14.07 7.79
N SER A 127 -1.38 13.68 9.05
CA SER A 127 -2.49 13.64 10.04
C SER A 127 -3.17 15.00 10.24
N TRP A 128 -2.47 16.09 9.91
CA TRP A 128 -3.03 17.44 9.93
C TRP A 128 -4.16 17.64 8.92
N PHE A 129 -4.21 16.90 7.81
CA PHE A 129 -5.25 17.07 6.80
C PHE A 129 -6.66 16.87 7.40
N GLU A 130 -6.87 15.72 8.06
CA GLU A 130 -8.14 15.42 8.74
C GLU A 130 -8.44 16.47 9.81
N MET A 131 -7.45 16.74 10.66
CA MET A 131 -7.59 17.69 11.77
C MET A 131 -8.01 19.08 11.28
N LYS A 132 -7.34 19.60 10.24
CA LYS A 132 -7.59 20.93 9.68
C LYS A 132 -8.95 21.04 9.02
N VAL A 133 -9.40 19.99 8.33
CA VAL A 133 -10.74 19.96 7.74
C VAL A 133 -11.83 19.90 8.82
N LYS A 134 -11.64 19.09 9.86
CA LYS A 134 -12.59 19.04 10.99
C LYS A 134 -12.68 20.38 11.74
N GLU A 135 -11.54 21.02 12.02
CA GLU A 135 -11.50 22.37 12.62
C GLU A 135 -12.26 23.39 11.76
N ALA A 136 -12.04 23.37 10.44
CA ALA A 136 -12.74 24.25 9.50
C ALA A 136 -14.24 23.97 9.42
N TYR A 137 -14.63 22.70 9.44
CA TYR A 137 -16.03 22.29 9.46
C TYR A 137 -16.75 22.74 10.73
N GLU A 138 -16.14 22.57 11.91
CA GLU A 138 -16.72 23.02 13.18
C GLU A 138 -16.97 24.52 13.17
N LYS A 139 -15.99 25.30 12.68
CA LYS A 139 -16.17 26.74 12.53
C LYS A 139 -17.28 27.07 11.53
N CYS A 140 -17.28 26.43 10.37
CA CYS A 140 -18.32 26.60 9.35
C CYS A 140 -19.71 26.28 9.91
N LEU A 141 -19.85 25.18 10.65
CA LEU A 141 -21.10 24.73 11.25
C LEU A 141 -21.61 25.75 12.29
N ASN A 142 -20.72 26.30 13.12
CA ASN A 142 -21.07 27.36 14.07
C ASN A 142 -21.56 28.63 13.38
N ASP A 143 -20.87 29.05 12.30
CA ASP A 143 -21.28 30.20 11.47
C ASP A 143 -22.65 29.95 10.81
N HIS A 144 -23.05 28.68 10.64
CA HIS A 144 -24.35 28.24 10.13
C HIS A 144 -25.31 27.75 11.23
N GLN A 145 -25.23 28.37 12.43
CA GLN A 145 -26.16 28.15 13.56
C GLN A 145 -26.17 26.72 14.12
N GLY A 146 -25.11 25.93 13.91
CA GLY A 146 -25.02 24.57 14.41
C GLY A 146 -25.92 23.57 13.66
N ARG A 147 -26.53 23.96 12.54
CA ARG A 147 -27.47 23.09 11.81
C ARG A 147 -26.70 22.00 11.07
N LYS A 148 -26.75 20.79 11.61
CA LYS A 148 -26.07 19.63 11.01
C LYS A 148 -26.61 19.31 9.61
N PRO A 149 -25.73 18.98 8.64
CA PRO A 149 -26.13 18.47 7.34
C PRO A 149 -26.93 17.18 7.41
N ALA A 150 -27.69 16.90 6.35
CA ALA A 150 -28.29 15.59 6.17
C ALA A 150 -27.22 14.52 5.94
N PRO A 151 -27.49 13.24 6.26
CA PRO A 151 -26.57 12.14 5.97
C PRO A 151 -26.16 12.12 4.50
N THR A 152 -24.88 11.86 4.24
CA THR A 152 -24.35 11.81 2.88
C THR A 152 -25.00 10.66 2.12
N GLN A 153 -25.55 10.96 0.95
CA GLN A 153 -26.01 9.93 0.02
C GLN A 153 -24.80 9.24 -0.61
N LYS A 154 -24.32 8.19 0.06
CA LYS A 154 -23.23 7.38 -0.46
C LYS A 154 -23.70 6.66 -1.72
N ILE A 155 -22.86 6.63 -2.76
CA ILE A 155 -23.01 5.62 -3.80
C ILE A 155 -22.81 4.27 -3.12
N HIS A 156 -23.92 3.53 -2.95
CA HIS A 156 -23.86 2.16 -2.47
C HIS A 156 -23.13 1.31 -3.50
N TYR A 157 -21.84 1.09 -3.28
CA TYR A 157 -21.09 0.05 -4.00
C TYR A 157 -21.60 -1.36 -3.66
N SER A 158 -22.46 -1.49 -2.64
CA SER A 158 -23.10 -2.72 -2.18
C SER A 158 -24.56 -2.90 -2.61
N ASP A 159 -25.17 -1.93 -3.27
CA ASP A 159 -26.57 -2.05 -3.69
C ASP A 159 -26.59 -2.15 -5.21
N ALA A 160 -26.23 -3.33 -5.70
CA ALA A 160 -26.72 -3.76 -7.00
C ALA A 160 -28.25 -3.55 -6.98
N PRO A 161 -28.83 -2.76 -7.90
CA PRO A 161 -30.27 -2.66 -8.02
C PRO A 161 -30.83 -4.08 -8.13
N ILE A 162 -31.91 -4.37 -7.40
CA ILE A 162 -32.57 -5.69 -7.40
C ILE A 162 -33.01 -6.11 -8.83
N GLN A 163 -33.00 -5.18 -9.80
CA GLN A 163 -33.17 -5.46 -11.24
C GLN A 163 -31.93 -6.01 -11.96
N HIS A 164 -30.75 -6.04 -11.35
CA HIS A 164 -29.51 -6.60 -11.91
C HIS A 164 -29.18 -8.01 -11.43
N ALA A 165 -30.07 -8.68 -10.67
CA ALA A 165 -29.90 -10.10 -10.36
C ALA A 165 -29.85 -10.98 -11.63
N GLN A 166 -30.36 -10.50 -12.76
CA GLN A 166 -30.21 -11.16 -14.06
C GLN A 166 -28.85 -10.87 -14.74
N SER A 167 -28.16 -9.74 -14.46
CA SER A 167 -26.83 -9.43 -15.02
C SER A 167 -25.66 -9.86 -14.12
N ALA A 168 -25.87 -10.07 -12.82
CA ALA A 168 -24.86 -10.64 -11.93
C ALA A 168 -24.49 -12.10 -12.30
N LYS A 169 -25.43 -12.83 -12.93
CA LYS A 169 -25.14 -14.13 -13.55
C LYS A 169 -24.08 -14.04 -14.66
N THR A 170 -23.90 -12.89 -15.29
CA THR A 170 -22.89 -12.67 -16.34
C THR A 170 -21.49 -12.40 -15.78
N ILE A 171 -21.39 -11.90 -14.54
CA ILE A 171 -20.10 -11.64 -13.86
C ILE A 171 -19.67 -12.83 -12.99
N ASN A 172 -20.62 -13.67 -12.59
CA ASN A 172 -20.39 -14.92 -11.88
C ASN A 172 -19.58 -15.90 -12.74
N SER A 173 -18.26 -15.75 -12.68
CA SER A 173 -17.29 -16.53 -13.43
C SER A 173 -16.06 -16.76 -12.56
N LYS A 174 -15.31 -17.82 -12.85
CA LYS A 174 -14.03 -18.07 -12.17
C LYS A 174 -13.06 -16.90 -12.33
N ALA A 175 -13.07 -16.23 -13.48
CA ALA A 175 -12.21 -15.07 -13.73
C ALA A 175 -12.49 -13.90 -12.78
N ALA A 176 -13.76 -13.57 -12.56
CA ALA A 176 -14.15 -12.54 -11.59
C ALA A 176 -13.75 -12.93 -10.16
N GLY A 177 -13.94 -14.19 -9.80
CA GLY A 177 -13.48 -14.75 -8.53
C GLY A 177 -11.98 -14.57 -8.28
N ARG A 178 -11.16 -14.93 -9.27
CA ARG A 178 -9.70 -14.80 -9.20
C ARG A 178 -9.26 -13.33 -9.08
N LEU A 179 -9.94 -12.42 -9.78
CA LEU A 179 -9.69 -10.98 -9.68
C LEU A 179 -10.05 -10.44 -8.31
N LEU A 180 -11.16 -10.87 -7.72
CA LEU A 180 -11.52 -10.49 -6.35
C LEU A 180 -10.48 -10.99 -5.34
N ALA A 181 -9.99 -12.22 -5.50
CA ALA A 181 -8.93 -12.74 -4.65
C ALA A 181 -7.63 -11.92 -4.77
N ALA A 182 -7.20 -11.61 -6.00
CA ALA A 182 -6.04 -10.74 -6.23
C ALA A 182 -6.26 -9.33 -5.66
N GLY A 183 -7.46 -8.77 -5.81
CA GLY A 183 -7.85 -7.48 -5.24
C GLY A 183 -7.83 -7.47 -3.72
N GLY A 184 -8.30 -8.54 -3.06
CA GLY A 184 -8.25 -8.68 -1.61
C GLY A 184 -6.83 -8.70 -1.05
N VAL A 185 -5.91 -9.39 -1.73
CA VAL A 185 -4.47 -9.38 -1.38
C VAL A 185 -3.86 -8.00 -1.63
N TYR A 186 -4.12 -7.40 -2.80
CA TYR A 186 -3.59 -6.10 -3.17
C TYR A 186 -4.03 -4.99 -2.22
N ASN A 187 -5.29 -5.01 -1.77
CA ASN A 187 -5.83 -4.00 -0.87
C ASN A 187 -5.69 -4.37 0.62
N GLY A 188 -5.08 -5.51 0.96
CA GLY A 188 -5.00 -6.00 2.34
C GLY A 188 -6.36 -6.32 2.98
N ASN A 189 -7.43 -6.46 2.18
CA ASN A 189 -8.80 -6.68 2.63
C ASN A 189 -9.35 -8.01 2.06
N ILE A 190 -8.80 -9.14 2.52
CA ILE A 190 -9.18 -10.46 2.02
C ILE A 190 -10.62 -10.80 2.39
N GLU A 191 -11.06 -10.45 3.60
CA GLU A 191 -12.41 -10.80 4.07
C GLU A 191 -13.50 -10.04 3.30
N GLY A 192 -13.30 -8.74 3.05
CA GLY A 192 -14.25 -7.94 2.28
C GLY A 192 -14.41 -8.45 0.85
N PHE A 193 -13.30 -8.73 0.17
CA PHE A 193 -13.33 -9.24 -1.21
C PHE A 193 -13.85 -10.69 -1.29
N ARG A 194 -13.62 -11.52 -0.27
CA ARG A 194 -14.23 -12.86 -0.17
C ARG A 194 -15.74 -12.75 -0.07
N LYS A 195 -16.25 -11.87 0.79
CA LYS A 195 -17.69 -11.62 0.94
C LYS A 195 -18.32 -11.18 -0.39
N THR A 196 -17.61 -10.37 -1.18
CA THR A 196 -18.06 -10.01 -2.55
C THR A 196 -18.11 -11.24 -3.47
N ALA A 197 -17.12 -12.13 -3.43
CA ALA A 197 -17.13 -13.37 -4.22
C ALA A 197 -18.26 -14.32 -3.80
N GLU A 198 -18.56 -14.41 -2.50
CA GLU A 198 -19.68 -15.17 -1.95
C GLU A 198 -21.03 -14.58 -2.41
N GLN A 199 -21.16 -13.26 -2.41
CA GLN A 199 -22.36 -12.55 -2.88
C GLN A 199 -22.60 -12.74 -4.40
N LEU A 200 -21.53 -12.77 -5.20
CA LEU A 200 -21.64 -13.14 -6.62
C LEU A 200 -22.06 -14.61 -6.81
N GLY A 201 -21.69 -15.47 -5.86
CA GLY A 201 -22.03 -16.89 -5.81
C GLY A 201 -21.39 -17.71 -6.94
N GLY A 202 -21.85 -18.95 -7.13
CA GLY A 202 -21.51 -19.83 -8.26
C GLY A 202 -20.01 -20.03 -8.54
N GLU A 203 -19.59 -19.77 -9.77
CA GLU A 203 -18.20 -19.88 -10.23
C GLU A 203 -17.28 -18.79 -9.65
N ALA A 204 -17.80 -17.66 -9.21
CA ALA A 204 -16.98 -16.59 -8.63
C ALA A 204 -16.32 -17.03 -7.32
N ILE A 205 -17.06 -17.65 -6.40
CA ILE A 205 -16.44 -18.17 -5.17
C ILE A 205 -15.46 -19.31 -5.47
N GLN A 206 -15.74 -20.18 -6.45
CA GLN A 206 -14.80 -21.21 -6.89
C GLN A 206 -13.51 -20.61 -7.47
N GLY A 207 -13.62 -19.56 -8.28
CA GLY A 207 -12.47 -18.85 -8.83
C GLY A 207 -11.68 -18.11 -7.76
N TYR A 208 -12.36 -17.56 -6.76
CA TYR A 208 -11.74 -16.94 -5.59
C TYR A 208 -10.93 -17.97 -4.80
N ASP A 209 -11.55 -19.10 -4.46
CA ASP A 209 -10.90 -20.18 -3.73
C ASP A 209 -9.75 -20.80 -4.54
N GLN A 210 -9.82 -20.87 -5.87
CA GLN A 210 -8.69 -21.31 -6.70
C GLN A 210 -7.42 -20.47 -6.51
N VAL A 211 -7.55 -19.19 -6.17
CA VAL A 211 -6.41 -18.32 -5.86
C VAL A 211 -6.11 -18.35 -4.37
N LEU A 212 -7.14 -18.23 -3.53
CA LEU A 212 -7.04 -18.12 -2.09
C LEU A 212 -7.80 -19.26 -1.39
N ASN A 213 -7.15 -20.41 -1.26
CA ASN A 213 -7.62 -21.53 -0.44
C ASN A 213 -6.54 -21.99 0.54
N GLU A 214 -6.86 -23.02 1.31
CA GLU A 214 -5.94 -23.57 2.31
C GLU A 214 -4.65 -24.16 1.75
N GLN A 215 -4.67 -24.64 0.51
CA GLN A 215 -3.52 -25.19 -0.22
C GLN A 215 -2.68 -24.10 -0.90
N THR A 216 -3.31 -23.06 -1.45
CA THR A 216 -2.62 -21.95 -2.15
C THR A 216 -2.11 -20.86 -1.22
N ALA A 217 -2.62 -20.75 0.01
CA ALA A 217 -2.07 -19.91 1.07
C ALA A 217 -0.65 -20.32 1.56
N GLY A 218 -0.05 -21.35 0.95
CA GLY A 218 1.35 -21.72 1.08
C GLY A 218 2.16 -21.63 -0.23
N THR A 219 1.50 -21.29 -1.34
CA THR A 219 2.15 -21.03 -2.63
C THR A 219 2.34 -19.52 -2.75
N ALA A 220 3.49 -19.05 -3.23
CA ALA A 220 3.66 -17.62 -3.46
C ALA A 220 2.57 -17.11 -4.40
N ILE A 221 1.58 -16.39 -3.88
CA ILE A 221 0.61 -15.69 -4.73
C ILE A 221 1.31 -14.42 -5.18
N ALA A 222 2.04 -14.52 -6.29
CA ALA A 222 2.46 -13.34 -7.03
C ALA A 222 1.16 -12.67 -7.50
N ALA A 223 0.71 -11.63 -6.78
CA ALA A 223 -0.28 -10.71 -7.30
C ALA A 223 0.38 -9.92 -8.43
N SER A 224 0.60 -10.56 -9.59
CA SER A 224 0.89 -9.85 -10.82
C SER A 224 -0.28 -8.93 -11.07
N SER A 225 -0.01 -7.63 -11.13
CA SER A 225 -0.93 -6.60 -11.59
C SER A 225 -1.28 -6.85 -13.07
N ILE A 226 -2.09 -7.87 -13.34
CA ILE A 226 -2.49 -8.29 -14.71
C ILE A 226 -3.36 -7.23 -15.40
N LEU A 227 -3.81 -6.18 -14.70
CA LEU A 227 -4.49 -5.05 -15.34
C LEU A 227 -3.56 -3.97 -15.91
N LEU A 228 -2.25 -3.99 -15.68
CA LEU A 228 -1.31 -3.00 -16.24
C LEU A 228 -0.46 -3.51 -17.42
N ALA A 229 -0.46 -4.83 -17.69
CA ALA A 229 0.36 -5.45 -18.74
C ALA A 229 -0.10 -5.18 -20.19
N LYS A 230 -1.01 -4.23 -20.44
CA LYS A 230 -1.40 -3.79 -21.79
C LYS A 230 -1.13 -2.30 -22.08
N ARG A 231 -0.23 -1.65 -21.35
CA ARG A 231 0.35 -0.36 -21.78
C ARG A 231 1.83 -0.53 -22.13
N PRO A 232 2.22 -0.42 -23.42
CA PRO A 232 3.62 -0.36 -23.79
C PRO A 232 4.12 1.05 -23.46
N ASN A 233 4.61 1.25 -22.23
CA ASN A 233 5.53 2.34 -21.77
C ASN A 233 5.44 2.66 -20.25
N SER A 234 5.18 1.68 -19.37
CA SER A 234 5.41 1.92 -17.93
C SER A 234 6.86 1.62 -17.56
N LYS A 235 7.69 2.67 -17.45
CA LYS A 235 8.99 2.56 -16.77
C LYS A 235 8.75 2.35 -15.27
N SER A 236 9.26 1.22 -14.78
CA SER A 236 9.50 0.87 -13.36
C SER A 236 8.38 1.22 -12.38
N PHE A 237 7.38 0.35 -12.27
CA PHE A 237 6.74 0.14 -10.98
C PHE A 237 7.56 -0.92 -10.26
N GLU A 238 8.04 -0.60 -9.06
CA GLU A 238 8.56 -1.59 -8.12
C GLU A 238 7.50 -2.69 -8.03
N GLU A 239 7.82 -3.90 -8.49
CA GLU A 239 6.90 -5.03 -8.38
C GLU A 239 6.75 -5.33 -6.89
N VAL A 240 5.75 -4.72 -6.24
CA VAL A 240 5.43 -4.99 -4.85
C VAL A 240 4.83 -6.39 -4.81
N TYR A 241 5.69 -7.40 -4.72
CA TYR A 241 5.25 -8.74 -4.43
C TYR A 241 4.76 -8.76 -2.98
N ARG A 242 3.55 -9.29 -2.80
CA ARG A 242 2.98 -9.57 -1.48
C ARG A 242 2.86 -11.07 -1.35
N TYR A 243 3.19 -11.62 -0.19
CA TYR A 243 3.04 -13.04 0.08
C TYR A 243 2.02 -13.26 1.19
N LEU A 244 1.06 -14.13 0.94
CA LEU A 244 0.06 -14.51 1.91
C LEU A 244 0.40 -15.87 2.51
N GLY A 245 0.96 -15.88 3.72
CA GLY A 245 1.33 -17.11 4.42
C GLY A 245 0.43 -17.43 5.61
N LYS A 246 0.60 -18.62 6.19
CA LYS A 246 -0.11 -19.05 7.41
C LYS A 246 0.83 -19.31 8.59
N VAL A 247 0.42 -18.84 9.76
CA VAL A 247 1.03 -19.17 11.06
C VAL A 247 -0.05 -19.65 12.01
N ARG A 248 0.02 -20.92 12.45
CA ARG A 248 -0.95 -21.53 13.38
C ARG A 248 -2.41 -21.35 12.89
N GLY A 249 -2.66 -21.61 11.60
CA GLY A 249 -3.98 -21.46 10.98
C GLY A 249 -4.40 -20.02 10.66
N LYS A 250 -3.72 -19.00 11.21
CA LYS A 250 -4.01 -17.59 10.92
C LYS A 250 -3.21 -17.11 9.71
N THR A 251 -3.91 -16.43 8.80
CA THR A 251 -3.32 -15.81 7.61
C THR A 251 -2.50 -14.57 7.98
N LYS A 252 -1.34 -14.39 7.34
CA LYS A 252 -0.40 -13.27 7.54
C LYS A 252 0.12 -12.79 6.19
N LEU A 253 -0.04 -11.49 5.96
CA LEU A 253 0.41 -10.82 4.75
C LEU A 253 1.83 -10.28 4.97
N LEU A 254 2.73 -10.67 4.08
CA LEU A 254 4.09 -10.17 3.97
C LEU A 254 4.14 -9.19 2.80
N ASN A 255 4.63 -7.98 3.06
CA ASN A 255 4.88 -6.97 2.04
C ASN A 255 6.39 -6.89 1.77
N ASN A 256 6.81 -6.22 0.70
CA ASN A 256 8.24 -6.02 0.37
C ASN A 256 9.00 -7.35 0.39
N ILE A 257 8.50 -8.31 -0.37
CA ILE A 257 9.15 -9.59 -0.57
C ILE A 257 9.60 -9.67 -2.03
N GLU A 258 10.59 -10.52 -2.28
CA GLU A 258 10.99 -10.91 -3.62
C GLU A 258 10.43 -12.31 -3.88
N VAL A 259 9.83 -12.53 -5.05
CA VAL A 259 9.42 -13.87 -5.51
C VAL A 259 10.23 -14.21 -6.74
N LYS A 260 11.01 -15.28 -6.65
CA LYS A 260 11.73 -15.84 -7.80
C LYS A 260 11.26 -17.26 -8.07
N GLU A 261 11.08 -17.60 -9.33
CA GLU A 261 11.03 -19.01 -9.71
C GLU A 261 12.46 -19.56 -9.61
N ILE A 262 12.65 -20.59 -8.78
CA ILE A 262 13.93 -21.27 -8.63
C ILE A 262 13.80 -22.72 -9.02
N ASN A 263 14.88 -23.30 -9.53
CA ASN A 263 15.03 -24.75 -9.57
C ASN A 263 15.68 -25.20 -8.26
N TYR A 264 14.85 -25.54 -7.27
CA TYR A 264 15.32 -26.03 -5.98
C TYR A 264 15.90 -27.43 -6.16
N VAL A 265 17.13 -27.67 -5.74
CA VAL A 265 17.81 -28.97 -5.75
C VAL A 265 18.14 -29.37 -4.32
N LYS A 266 17.58 -30.48 -3.85
CA LYS A 266 17.78 -30.92 -2.46
C LYS A 266 19.25 -31.29 -2.23
N ARG A 267 19.97 -30.47 -1.45
CA ARG A 267 21.38 -30.69 -1.13
C ARG A 267 21.56 -31.94 -0.26
N ASP A 268 22.73 -32.57 -0.39
CA ASP A 268 23.14 -33.64 0.52
C ASP A 268 23.11 -33.16 2.00
N PRO A 269 22.58 -33.98 2.93
CA PRO A 269 22.51 -33.61 4.34
C PRO A 269 23.86 -33.30 4.98
N SER A 270 24.95 -33.95 4.55
CA SER A 270 26.29 -33.75 5.10
C SER A 270 26.87 -32.38 4.72
N GLU A 271 26.69 -31.96 3.47
CA GLU A 271 27.07 -30.62 3.01
C GLU A 271 26.26 -29.54 3.73
N THR A 272 24.96 -29.75 3.85
CA THR A 272 24.05 -28.86 4.59
C THR A 272 24.50 -28.70 6.04
N MET A 273 24.92 -29.81 6.68
CA MET A 273 25.43 -29.79 8.06
C MET A 273 26.73 -28.99 8.18
N PHE A 274 27.65 -29.11 7.23
CA PHE A 274 28.89 -28.33 7.21
C PHE A 274 28.61 -26.82 7.14
N LEU A 275 27.75 -26.40 6.22
CA LEU A 275 27.35 -24.99 6.06
C LEU A 275 26.63 -24.46 7.30
N ARG A 276 25.77 -25.27 7.93
CA ARG A 276 25.10 -24.90 9.19
C ARG A 276 26.08 -24.74 10.33
N LYS A 277 27.10 -25.59 10.42
CA LYS A 277 28.16 -25.50 11.44
C LYS A 277 28.96 -24.21 11.28
N GLU A 278 29.36 -23.87 10.05
CA GLU A 278 30.03 -22.61 9.74
C GLU A 278 29.14 -21.42 10.11
N PHE A 279 27.86 -21.46 9.73
CA PHE A 279 26.91 -20.39 10.01
C PHE A 279 26.78 -20.12 11.52
N ASN A 280 26.51 -21.17 12.29
CA ASN A 280 26.25 -21.07 13.73
C ASN A 280 27.46 -20.54 14.52
N ASN A 281 28.67 -20.92 14.09
CA ASN A 281 29.90 -20.61 14.82
C ASN A 281 30.50 -19.26 14.43
N ILE A 282 30.41 -18.88 13.15
CA ILE A 282 31.19 -17.78 12.58
C ILE A 282 30.28 -16.76 11.90
N VAL A 283 29.58 -17.16 10.82
CA VAL A 283 28.96 -16.24 9.86
C VAL A 283 27.87 -15.41 10.54
N ARG A 284 27.00 -16.04 11.35
CA ARG A 284 25.91 -15.34 12.05
C ARG A 284 26.43 -14.19 12.92
N LYS A 285 27.52 -14.42 13.65
CA LYS A 285 28.12 -13.40 14.52
C LYS A 285 28.69 -12.24 13.71
N LYS A 286 29.41 -12.54 12.62
CA LYS A 286 29.99 -11.53 11.73
C LYS A 286 28.90 -10.71 11.03
N PHE A 287 27.84 -11.36 10.55
CA PHE A 287 26.72 -10.70 9.90
C PHE A 287 26.04 -9.71 10.84
N LEU A 288 25.70 -10.13 12.06
CA LEU A 288 25.08 -9.25 13.06
C LEU A 288 25.98 -8.08 13.47
N ASN A 289 27.29 -8.34 13.65
CA ASN A 289 28.26 -7.29 13.97
C ASN A 289 28.39 -6.26 12.84
N GLN A 290 28.40 -6.69 11.58
CA GLN A 290 28.42 -5.75 10.45
C GLN A 290 27.10 -4.97 10.37
N LEU A 291 25.97 -5.66 10.51
CA LEU A 291 24.64 -5.09 10.38
C LEU A 291 24.35 -4.02 11.46
N SER A 292 24.90 -4.17 12.68
CA SER A 292 24.69 -3.21 13.77
C SER A 292 25.19 -1.79 13.47
N ASN A 293 26.06 -1.63 12.47
CA ASN A 293 26.59 -0.33 12.07
C ASN A 293 25.83 0.31 10.89
N SER A 294 24.76 -0.33 10.42
CA SER A 294 23.94 0.18 9.31
C SER A 294 22.91 1.20 9.79
N SER A 295 22.54 2.14 8.91
CA SER A 295 21.43 3.07 9.14
C SER A 295 20.11 2.33 9.36
N ASP A 296 19.87 1.25 8.61
CA ASP A 296 18.65 0.45 8.72
C ASP A 296 18.52 -0.16 10.12
N ALA A 297 19.63 -0.67 10.68
CA ALA A 297 19.63 -1.18 12.05
C ALA A 297 19.35 -0.07 13.06
N ALA A 298 19.95 1.12 12.89
CA ALA A 298 19.72 2.26 13.78
C ALA A 298 18.27 2.77 13.76
N ASN A 299 17.54 2.57 12.67
CA ASN A 299 16.13 2.94 12.57
C ASN A 299 15.17 1.91 13.21
N VAL A 300 15.62 0.67 13.38
CA VAL A 300 14.76 -0.44 13.83
C VAL A 300 15.02 -0.84 15.29
N PHE A 301 16.26 -0.71 15.74
CA PHE A 301 16.72 -1.24 17.03
C PHE A 301 17.22 -0.14 17.98
N GLU A 302 16.89 -0.31 19.25
CA GLU A 302 17.39 0.55 20.31
C GLU A 302 18.90 0.33 20.55
N PRO A 303 19.62 1.29 21.18
CA PRO A 303 21.06 1.19 21.40
C PRO A 303 21.52 -0.09 22.12
N SER A 304 20.71 -0.62 23.03
CA SER A 304 21.01 -1.87 23.76
C SER A 304 21.00 -3.09 22.84
N ASP A 305 20.07 -3.14 21.87
CA ASP A 305 19.98 -4.22 20.89
C ASP A 305 21.06 -4.08 19.81
N LEU A 306 21.37 -2.86 19.38
CA LEU A 306 22.54 -2.59 18.52
C LEU A 306 23.84 -3.06 19.20
N PHE A 307 23.98 -2.84 20.50
CA PHE A 307 25.11 -3.36 21.26
C PHE A 307 25.16 -4.89 21.27
N LYS A 308 24.03 -5.58 21.51
CA LYS A 308 23.97 -7.06 21.41
C LYS A 308 24.39 -7.54 20.01
N MET A 309 23.87 -6.91 18.96
CA MET A 309 24.21 -7.21 17.57
C MET A 309 25.69 -7.03 17.28
N SER A 310 26.30 -5.95 17.81
CA SER A 310 27.75 -5.70 17.69
C SER A 310 28.60 -6.82 18.32
N LYS A 311 28.04 -7.58 19.28
CA LYS A 311 28.69 -8.77 19.88
C LYS A 311 28.33 -10.08 19.18
N GLY A 312 27.57 -10.01 18.09
CA GLY A 312 27.15 -11.17 17.30
C GLY A 312 25.92 -11.89 17.84
N THR A 313 25.13 -11.23 18.68
CA THR A 313 23.89 -11.77 19.28
C THR A 313 22.68 -11.06 18.68
N ALA A 314 21.70 -11.83 18.20
CA ALA A 314 20.47 -11.24 17.67
C ALA A 314 19.63 -10.60 18.80
N PRO A 315 18.91 -9.51 18.54
CA PRO A 315 17.93 -8.95 19.48
C PRO A 315 16.82 -9.94 19.82
N ASP A 316 16.18 -9.72 20.97
CA ASP A 316 15.08 -10.58 21.41
C ASP A 316 13.90 -10.48 20.42
N GLY A 317 13.38 -11.63 19.98
CA GLY A 317 12.33 -11.68 18.96
C GLY A 317 12.82 -11.61 17.51
N TRP A 318 14.13 -11.63 17.25
CA TRP A 318 14.69 -11.60 15.89
C TRP A 318 15.60 -12.81 15.61
N GLU A 319 15.61 -13.29 14.38
CA GLU A 319 16.43 -14.43 13.93
C GLU A 319 17.05 -14.14 12.55
N VAL A 320 18.30 -14.57 12.34
CA VAL A 320 18.93 -14.49 11.01
C VAL A 320 18.37 -15.59 10.13
N HIS A 321 17.82 -15.20 8.99
CA HIS A 321 17.20 -16.06 7.99
C HIS A 321 18.07 -16.12 6.73
N HIS A 322 18.17 -17.30 6.12
CA HIS A 322 18.71 -17.46 4.78
C HIS A 322 17.59 -17.28 3.74
N LYS A 323 17.77 -16.37 2.78
CA LYS A 323 16.80 -16.11 1.70
C LYS A 323 16.62 -17.35 0.81
N LEU A 324 17.74 -17.87 0.29
CA LEU A 324 17.84 -19.21 -0.28
C LEU A 324 18.38 -20.16 0.79
N PRO A 325 17.74 -21.31 1.03
CA PRO A 325 18.04 -22.14 2.18
C PRO A 325 19.34 -22.92 1.96
N LEU A 326 20.03 -23.24 3.06
CA LEU A 326 21.23 -24.08 3.01
C LEU A 326 20.95 -25.54 2.63
N ASP A 327 19.69 -25.97 2.57
CA ASP A 327 19.32 -27.31 2.10
C ASP A 327 19.08 -27.39 0.58
N ASP A 328 19.37 -26.29 -0.13
CA ASP A 328 19.44 -26.12 -1.59
C ASP A 328 20.61 -25.17 -1.91
N GLY A 329 20.73 -24.61 -3.13
CA GLY A 329 21.79 -23.71 -3.61
C GLY A 329 22.11 -22.45 -2.79
N GLY A 330 21.41 -22.19 -1.68
CA GLY A 330 21.76 -21.12 -0.74
C GLY A 330 23.14 -21.29 -0.11
N THR A 331 23.78 -20.16 0.22
CA THR A 331 25.13 -20.08 0.80
C THR A 331 25.15 -19.23 2.07
N ASN A 332 26.30 -19.15 2.73
CA ASN A 332 26.54 -18.29 3.90
C ASN A 332 26.97 -16.85 3.53
N ALA A 333 26.85 -16.45 2.27
CA ALA A 333 27.12 -15.07 1.85
C ALA A 333 26.13 -14.10 2.50
N PHE A 334 26.58 -12.89 2.82
CA PHE A 334 25.76 -11.92 3.59
C PHE A 334 24.56 -11.40 2.80
N ASP A 335 24.65 -11.33 1.48
CA ASP A 335 23.53 -10.96 0.60
C ASP A 335 22.39 -11.98 0.64
N ASN A 336 22.69 -13.24 0.95
CA ASN A 336 21.72 -14.32 1.18
C ASN A 336 21.14 -14.32 2.61
N LEU A 337 21.53 -13.38 3.47
CA LEU A 337 21.05 -13.30 4.85
C LEU A 337 20.16 -12.07 5.08
N SER A 338 19.18 -12.23 5.97
CA SER A 338 18.39 -11.13 6.53
C SER A 338 18.15 -11.38 8.01
N LEU A 339 18.19 -10.33 8.83
CA LEU A 339 17.69 -10.38 10.21
C LEU A 339 16.17 -10.18 10.18
N VAL A 340 15.41 -11.18 10.61
CA VAL A 340 13.97 -11.23 10.45
C VAL A 340 13.26 -11.33 11.80
N GLU A 341 12.20 -10.55 11.99
CA GLU A 341 11.34 -10.69 13.17
C GLU A 341 10.71 -12.09 13.21
N LYS A 342 10.85 -12.75 14.37
CA LYS A 342 10.62 -14.19 14.53
C LYS A 342 9.17 -14.58 14.28
N GLU A 343 8.22 -13.83 14.82
CA GLU A 343 6.80 -14.03 14.54
C GLU A 343 6.13 -12.69 14.17
N PRO A 344 5.33 -12.64 13.10
CA PRO A 344 4.94 -13.77 12.24
C PRO A 344 5.95 -14.12 11.13
N PHE A 345 6.88 -13.22 10.80
CA PHE A 345 7.53 -13.20 9.49
C PHE A 345 8.48 -14.37 9.24
N HIS A 346 9.46 -14.59 10.12
CA HIS A 346 10.41 -15.71 9.96
C HIS A 346 9.68 -17.07 9.87
N LYS A 347 8.60 -17.21 10.64
CA LYS A 347 7.77 -18.41 10.66
C LYS A 347 6.96 -18.61 9.38
N VAL A 348 6.43 -17.53 8.80
CA VAL A 348 5.76 -17.58 7.49
C VAL A 348 6.72 -18.09 6.42
N LEU A 349 7.93 -17.50 6.34
CA LEU A 349 8.94 -17.88 5.37
C LEU A 349 9.34 -19.35 5.56
N THR A 350 9.66 -19.76 6.79
CA THR A 350 10.02 -21.15 7.11
C THR A 350 8.91 -22.15 6.75
N ASN A 351 7.63 -21.80 6.99
CA ASN A 351 6.50 -22.66 6.65
C ASN A 351 6.34 -22.85 5.14
N MET A 352 6.53 -21.77 4.37
CA MET A 352 6.56 -21.82 2.90
C MET A 352 7.67 -22.78 2.43
N GLN A 353 8.91 -22.56 2.88
CA GLN A 353 10.06 -23.38 2.48
C GLN A 353 9.84 -24.87 2.79
N ARG A 354 9.33 -25.19 3.99
CA ARG A 354 9.02 -26.57 4.40
C ARG A 354 7.89 -27.20 3.59
N THR A 355 6.91 -26.41 3.16
CA THR A 355 5.78 -26.90 2.37
C THR A 355 6.21 -27.16 0.94
N SER A 356 6.97 -26.24 0.33
CA SER A 356 7.48 -26.35 -1.04
C SER A 356 8.40 -27.56 -1.24
N THR A 357 9.16 -27.93 -0.21
CA THR A 357 10.21 -28.97 -0.25
C THR A 357 9.83 -30.28 0.45
N ARG A 358 8.56 -30.41 0.90
CA ARG A 358 8.10 -31.57 1.66
C ARG A 358 8.26 -32.86 0.84
N GLY A 359 8.94 -33.84 1.44
CA GLY A 359 9.08 -35.17 0.86
C GLY A 359 10.18 -35.32 -0.18
N MET A 360 10.95 -34.25 -0.48
CA MET A 360 12.06 -34.34 -1.42
C MET A 360 13.24 -35.13 -0.84
N LEU A 361 13.80 -36.03 -1.65
CA LEU A 361 15.03 -36.77 -1.38
C LEU A 361 16.27 -36.01 -1.86
N PRO A 362 17.46 -36.22 -1.25
CA PRO A 362 18.70 -35.61 -1.73
C PRO A 362 18.94 -35.87 -3.22
N GLY A 363 19.32 -34.81 -3.95
CA GLY A 363 19.53 -34.82 -5.40
C GLY A 363 18.28 -34.54 -6.24
N GLU A 364 17.07 -34.64 -5.66
CA GLU A 364 15.84 -34.29 -6.39
C GLU A 364 15.74 -32.79 -6.65
N SER A 365 15.19 -32.43 -7.80
CA SER A 365 14.98 -31.05 -8.21
C SER A 365 13.50 -30.72 -8.40
N LYS A 366 13.10 -29.49 -8.07
CA LYS A 366 11.74 -28.99 -8.26
C LYS A 366 11.76 -27.51 -8.62
N VAL A 367 11.14 -27.17 -9.75
CA VAL A 367 10.85 -25.77 -10.09
C VAL A 367 9.70 -25.29 -9.21
N THR A 368 9.94 -24.24 -8.43
CA THR A 368 8.94 -23.69 -7.50
C THR A 368 9.15 -22.19 -7.32
N PRO A 369 8.08 -21.41 -7.13
CA PRO A 369 8.24 -20.04 -6.66
C PRO A 369 8.82 -20.03 -5.25
N TRP A 370 9.71 -19.08 -4.98
CA TRP A 370 10.42 -18.93 -3.73
C TRP A 370 10.30 -17.51 -3.21
N VAL A 371 9.78 -17.38 -1.99
CA VAL A 371 9.56 -16.08 -1.33
C VAL A 371 10.75 -15.74 -0.44
N MET A 372 11.29 -14.55 -0.62
CA MET A 372 12.45 -14.05 0.13
C MET A 372 12.15 -12.65 0.69
N PRO A 373 12.57 -12.34 1.92
CA PRO A 373 12.51 -10.96 2.42
C PRO A 373 13.45 -10.07 1.61
N THR A 374 13.01 -8.85 1.29
CA THR A 374 13.91 -7.84 0.71
C THR A 374 14.80 -7.22 1.78
N GLY A 375 16.03 -6.86 1.43
CA GLY A 375 16.97 -6.18 2.34
C GLY A 375 17.63 -7.08 3.38
N SER A 376 18.35 -6.45 4.31
CA SER A 376 19.09 -7.13 5.39
C SER A 376 18.36 -7.14 6.74
N ILE A 377 17.26 -6.40 6.89
CA ILE A 377 16.36 -6.39 8.07
C ILE A 377 14.91 -6.49 7.57
N TYR A 378 14.09 -7.35 8.19
CA TYR A 378 12.71 -7.55 7.79
C TYR A 378 11.74 -7.81 8.97
N PRO A 379 10.58 -7.12 9.04
CA PRO A 379 10.18 -6.02 8.16
C PRO A 379 11.05 -4.79 8.43
N LEU A 380 11.33 -4.02 7.38
CA LEU A 380 11.85 -2.67 7.56
C LEU A 380 10.65 -1.79 7.96
N LYS A 381 10.74 -1.12 9.10
CA LYS A 381 9.65 -0.31 9.66
C LYS A 381 9.58 1.06 9.01
#